data_AF-A0A5B8Z225-F1
#
_entry.id   AF-A0A5B8Z225-F1
#
_cell.length_a   1.000
_cell.length_b   1.000
_cell.length_c   1.000
_cell.angle_alpha   90.00
_cell.angle_beta   90.00
_cell.angle_gamma   90.00
#
_symmetry.space_group_name_H-M   'P 1'
#
loop_
_entity.id
_entity.type
_entity.pdbx_description
1 polymer ?
#
loop_
_entity_poly.entity_id
_entity_poly.type
_entity_poly.pdbx_seq_one_letter_code
_entity_poly.pdbx_strand_id
1 'polypeptide(L)'
;MKSTDLRNMRMKQIAFTNGLILTALIIYFVIISNITFSFAHFFLVLGVLQIILGVLGLMKGESTKSIFPIFEQVAIYEKQKMGSEWSKLRRVGYVWNLILGCLLFLLSFLNRNSPDQVLRIELMFMVMIVFFLLVMINIGMIIHFRKVDRSTSELDMKGYTWKSNLVAVVIGIVFGIVMVRGTLYYVFQEVNF
;
A
#
# COMPACT_ATOMS: atom_id res chain seq x y z
N MET A 1 5.57 24.73 -12.36
CA MET A 1 4.42 24.03 -13.00
C MET A 1 3.18 24.88 -12.82
N LYS A 2 2.36 25.08 -13.86
CA LYS A 2 1.11 25.86 -13.71
C LYS A 2 0.11 25.05 -12.87
N SER A 3 -0.80 25.75 -12.16
CA SER A 3 -1.79 25.11 -11.26
C SER A 3 -2.68 24.10 -11.98
N THR A 4 -3.10 24.40 -13.22
CA THR A 4 -3.90 23.49 -14.06
C THR A 4 -3.16 22.21 -14.40
N ASP A 5 -1.87 22.32 -14.77
CA ASP A 5 -1.04 21.15 -15.09
C ASP A 5 -0.86 20.26 -13.86
N LEU A 6 -0.63 20.87 -12.69
CA LEU A 6 -0.48 20.16 -11.43
C LEU A 6 -1.74 19.38 -11.07
N ARG A 7 -2.91 20.02 -11.17
CA ARG A 7 -4.21 19.36 -10.94
C ARG A 7 -4.40 18.16 -11.88
N ASN A 8 -4.09 18.32 -13.16
CA ASN A 8 -4.19 17.25 -14.15
C ASN A 8 -3.24 16.08 -13.83
N MET A 9 -2.01 16.37 -13.41
CA MET A 9 -1.04 15.35 -12.98
C MET A 9 -1.56 14.57 -11.77
N ARG A 10 -2.05 15.26 -10.72
CA ARG A 10 -2.59 14.61 -9.51
C ARG A 10 -3.83 13.75 -9.82
N MET A 11 -4.74 14.23 -10.67
CA MET A 11 -5.91 13.46 -11.11
C MET A 11 -5.50 12.18 -11.86
N LYS A 12 -4.53 12.29 -12.77
CA LYS A 12 -3.98 11.12 -13.48
C LYS A 12 -3.30 10.15 -12.52
N GLN A 13 -2.53 10.64 -11.55
CA GLN A 13 -1.90 9.81 -10.53
C GLN A 13 -2.94 9.02 -9.73
N ILE A 14 -4.02 9.67 -9.25
CA ILE A 14 -5.10 8.99 -8.52
C ILE A 14 -5.77 7.93 -9.40
N ALA A 15 -6.18 8.31 -10.61
CA ALA A 15 -6.87 7.41 -11.52
C ALA A 15 -6.01 6.19 -11.87
N PHE A 16 -4.73 6.40 -12.14
CA PHE A 16 -3.79 5.33 -12.48
C PHE A 16 -3.51 4.42 -11.29
N THR A 17 -3.27 4.97 -10.09
CA THR A 17 -3.07 4.20 -8.87
C THR A 17 -4.29 3.34 -8.54
N ASN A 18 -5.49 3.92 -8.55
CA ASN A 18 -6.73 3.17 -8.29
C ASN A 18 -6.98 2.10 -9.35
N GLY A 19 -6.73 2.42 -10.64
CA GLY A 19 -6.86 1.46 -11.73
C GLY A 19 -5.90 0.28 -11.61
N LEU A 20 -4.65 0.52 -11.20
CA LEU A 20 -3.68 -0.56 -10.94
C LEU A 20 -4.10 -1.43 -9.75
N ILE A 21 -4.54 -0.81 -8.65
CA ILE A 21 -5.00 -1.54 -7.46
C ILE A 21 -6.20 -2.42 -7.81
N LEU A 22 -7.22 -1.87 -8.48
CA LEU A 22 -8.40 -2.61 -8.90
C LEU A 22 -8.04 -3.76 -9.84
N THR A 23 -7.19 -3.51 -10.84
CA THR A 23 -6.71 -4.56 -11.75
C THR A 23 -5.99 -5.68 -10.99
N ALA A 24 -5.08 -5.33 -10.07
CA ALA A 24 -4.36 -6.31 -9.26
C ALA A 24 -5.30 -7.13 -8.38
N LEU A 25 -6.34 -6.51 -7.81
CA LEU A 25 -7.34 -7.17 -6.99
C LEU A 25 -8.25 -8.10 -7.81
N ILE A 26 -8.64 -7.71 -9.02
CA ILE A 26 -9.40 -8.59 -9.93
C ILE A 26 -8.57 -9.82 -10.29
N ILE A 27 -7.29 -9.63 -10.65
CA ILE A 27 -6.38 -10.74 -10.93
C ILE A 27 -6.26 -11.65 -9.70
N TYR A 28 -6.07 -11.06 -8.52
CA TYR A 28 -6.01 -11.80 -7.26
C TYR A 28 -7.28 -12.62 -7.00
N PHE A 29 -8.47 -12.01 -7.15
CA PHE A 29 -9.75 -12.68 -6.97
C PHE A 29 -9.92 -13.86 -7.92
N VAL A 30 -9.57 -13.68 -9.21
CA VAL A 30 -9.62 -14.76 -10.21
C VAL A 30 -8.69 -15.91 -9.82
N ILE A 31 -7.47 -15.60 -9.37
CA ILE A 31 -6.50 -16.61 -8.94
C ILE A 31 -7.04 -17.43 -7.77
N ILE A 32 -7.49 -16.78 -6.69
CA ILE A 32 -7.95 -17.52 -5.50
C ILE A 32 -9.28 -18.25 -5.70
N SER A 33 -10.10 -17.81 -6.68
CA SER A 33 -11.37 -18.48 -6.99
C SER A 33 -11.19 -19.74 -7.82
N ASN A 34 -10.09 -19.83 -8.61
CA ASN A 34 -9.83 -20.97 -9.50
C ASN A 34 -8.72 -21.89 -8.97
N ILE A 35 -7.91 -21.42 -8.02
CA ILE A 35 -6.78 -22.16 -7.48
C ILE A 35 -6.90 -22.25 -5.96
N THR A 36 -6.89 -23.48 -5.44
CA THR A 36 -6.89 -23.71 -3.99
C THR A 36 -5.50 -23.42 -3.43
N PHE A 37 -5.35 -22.25 -2.81
CA PHE A 37 -4.15 -21.88 -2.06
C PHE A 37 -4.33 -22.15 -0.58
N SER A 38 -3.26 -22.57 0.10
CA SER A 38 -3.26 -22.51 1.56
C SER A 38 -2.95 -21.09 2.05
N PHE A 39 -3.36 -20.71 3.26
CA PHE A 39 -2.88 -19.48 3.92
C PHE A 39 -1.34 -19.39 3.98
N ALA A 40 -0.64 -20.49 4.26
CA ALA A 40 0.82 -20.51 4.29
C ALA A 40 1.44 -20.09 2.95
N HIS A 41 1.06 -20.77 1.87
CA HIS A 41 1.46 -20.41 0.50
C HIS A 41 1.10 -18.97 0.12
N PHE A 42 -0.08 -18.47 0.51
CA PHE A 42 -0.47 -17.09 0.25
C PHE A 42 0.47 -16.09 0.91
N PHE A 43 0.74 -16.25 2.21
CA PHE A 43 1.69 -15.39 2.93
C PHE A 43 3.12 -15.53 2.39
N LEU A 44 3.52 -16.74 1.98
CA LEU A 44 4.83 -16.99 1.36
C LEU A 44 5.00 -16.17 0.08
N VAL A 45 4.04 -16.27 -0.85
CA VAL A 45 4.08 -15.54 -2.13
C VAL A 45 4.10 -14.03 -1.91
N LEU A 46 3.21 -13.53 -1.04
CA LEU A 46 3.21 -12.10 -0.72
C LEU A 46 4.50 -11.66 -0.04
N GLY A 47 5.05 -12.46 0.86
CA GLY A 47 6.31 -12.17 1.55
C GLY A 47 7.47 -12.04 0.58
N VAL A 48 7.60 -12.97 -0.36
CA VAL A 48 8.59 -12.93 -1.44
C VAL A 48 8.41 -11.66 -2.29
N LEU A 49 7.18 -11.37 -2.73
CA LEU A 49 6.90 -10.16 -3.53
C LEU A 49 7.29 -8.88 -2.78
N GLN A 50 6.95 -8.77 -1.50
CA GLN A 50 7.30 -7.59 -0.69
C GLN A 50 8.82 -7.42 -0.53
N ILE A 51 9.56 -8.50 -0.33
CA ILE A 51 11.02 -8.43 -0.26
C ILE A 51 11.62 -8.01 -1.60
N ILE A 52 11.17 -8.59 -2.72
CA ILE A 52 11.63 -8.20 -4.06
C ILE A 52 11.38 -6.71 -4.28
N LEU A 53 10.18 -6.21 -3.97
CA LEU A 53 9.85 -4.79 -4.11
C LEU A 53 10.71 -3.90 -3.20
N GLY A 54 11.00 -4.33 -1.97
CA GLY A 54 11.89 -3.64 -1.05
C GLY A 54 13.33 -3.57 -1.57
N VAL A 55 13.89 -4.70 -2.01
CA VAL A 55 15.26 -4.78 -2.53
C VAL A 55 15.42 -3.98 -3.82
N LEU A 56 14.54 -4.20 -4.82
CA LEU A 56 14.58 -3.44 -6.08
C LEU A 56 14.41 -1.93 -5.83
N GLY A 57 13.56 -1.57 -4.87
CA GLY A 57 13.37 -0.19 -4.45
C GLY A 57 14.63 0.45 -3.87
N LEU A 58 15.32 -0.26 -2.97
CA LEU A 58 16.59 0.20 -2.38
C LEU A 58 17.70 0.29 -3.43
N MET A 59 17.81 -0.70 -4.33
CA MET A 59 18.78 -0.70 -5.43
C MET A 59 18.58 0.48 -6.39
N LYS A 60 17.33 0.88 -6.62
CA LYS A 60 16.98 2.01 -7.48
C LYS A 60 17.47 3.37 -6.92
N GLY A 61 17.79 3.42 -5.63
CA GLY A 61 18.33 4.60 -4.97
C GLY A 61 17.47 5.84 -5.20
N GLU A 62 18.10 6.93 -5.66
CA GLU A 62 17.41 8.20 -5.88
C GLU A 62 16.85 8.41 -7.29
N SER A 63 16.80 7.36 -8.11
CA SER A 63 16.29 7.46 -9.47
C SER A 63 14.77 7.70 -9.50
N THR A 64 14.35 8.69 -10.28
CA THR A 64 12.93 9.01 -10.53
C THR A 64 12.33 8.18 -11.68
N LYS A 65 13.16 7.43 -12.42
CA LYS A 65 12.73 6.64 -13.58
C LYS A 65 11.59 5.70 -13.22
N SER A 66 10.58 5.58 -14.06
CA SER A 66 9.48 4.65 -13.83
C SER A 66 9.09 3.95 -15.13
N ILE A 67 8.52 2.75 -15.01
CA ILE A 67 7.92 2.06 -16.14
C ILE A 67 6.73 2.86 -16.68
N PHE A 68 5.97 3.50 -15.78
CA PHE A 68 4.83 4.32 -16.14
C PHE A 68 5.21 5.81 -16.11
N PRO A 69 5.06 6.55 -17.23
CA PRO A 69 5.46 7.95 -17.33
C PRO A 69 4.81 8.87 -16.29
N ILE A 70 3.56 8.61 -15.90
CA ILE A 70 2.86 9.42 -14.89
C ILE A 70 3.56 9.39 -13.53
N PHE A 71 4.09 8.23 -13.11
CA PHE A 71 4.81 8.12 -11.84
C PHE A 71 6.22 8.72 -11.93
N GLU A 72 6.86 8.69 -13.10
CA GLU A 72 8.13 9.40 -13.30
C GLU A 72 7.93 10.91 -13.23
N GLN A 73 6.88 11.43 -13.85
CA GLN A 73 6.52 12.86 -13.79
C GLN A 73 6.27 13.31 -12.34
N VAL A 74 5.49 12.54 -11.59
CA VAL A 74 5.23 12.80 -10.16
C VAL A 74 6.53 12.73 -9.37
N ALA A 75 7.35 11.72 -9.57
CA ALA A 75 8.61 11.53 -8.86
C ALA A 75 9.59 12.69 -9.06
N ILE A 76 9.70 13.20 -10.30
CA ILE A 76 10.53 14.38 -10.61
C ILE A 76 10.01 15.60 -9.85
N TYR A 77 8.70 15.86 -9.91
CA TYR A 77 8.08 17.00 -9.24
C TYR A 77 8.25 16.93 -7.71
N GLU A 78 7.99 15.76 -7.10
CA GLU A 78 8.10 15.59 -5.65
C GLU A 78 9.56 15.66 -5.18
N LYS A 79 10.50 15.11 -5.95
CA LYS A 79 11.94 15.23 -5.65
C LYS A 79 12.39 16.69 -5.64
N GLN A 80 11.94 17.50 -6.61
CA GLN A 80 12.24 18.93 -6.66
C GLN A 80 11.66 19.71 -5.48
N LYS A 81 10.50 19.30 -4.95
CA LYS A 81 9.84 19.98 -3.83
C LYS A 81 10.37 19.61 -2.45
N MET A 82 10.80 18.36 -2.29
CA MET A 82 11.15 17.78 -1.00
C MET A 82 12.67 17.65 -0.79
N GLY A 83 13.46 17.71 -1.86
CA GLY A 83 14.92 17.54 -1.79
C GLY A 83 15.30 16.21 -1.14
N SER A 84 16.17 16.26 -0.13
CA SER A 84 16.65 15.08 0.59
C SER A 84 15.56 14.30 1.35
N GLU A 85 14.42 14.93 1.66
CA GLU A 85 13.31 14.23 2.34
C GLU A 85 12.59 13.28 1.40
N TRP A 86 12.66 13.51 0.09
CA TRP A 86 12.09 12.59 -0.90
C TRP A 86 12.78 11.23 -0.87
N SER A 87 14.11 11.19 -0.83
CA SER A 87 14.87 9.94 -0.80
C SER A 87 14.70 9.23 0.55
N LYS A 88 14.63 9.97 1.66
CA LYS A 88 14.30 9.40 2.99
C LYS A 88 12.92 8.74 3.00
N LEU A 89 11.89 9.43 2.51
CA LEU A 89 10.52 8.91 2.47
C LEU A 89 10.44 7.62 1.66
N ARG A 90 11.07 7.58 0.48
CA ARG A 90 11.12 6.37 -0.35
C ARG A 90 11.89 5.23 0.32
N ARG A 91 13.05 5.53 0.92
CA ARG A 91 13.86 4.52 1.61
C ARG A 91 13.10 3.90 2.77
N VAL A 92 12.38 4.70 3.57
CA VAL A 92 11.52 4.20 4.65
C VAL A 92 10.41 3.30 4.09
N GLY A 93 9.78 3.67 2.98
CA GLY A 93 8.80 2.82 2.30
C GLY A 93 9.37 1.46 1.90
N TYR A 94 10.58 1.42 1.34
CA TYR A 94 11.22 0.14 0.97
C TYR A 94 11.63 -0.69 2.18
N VAL A 95 12.09 -0.06 3.28
CA VAL A 95 12.34 -0.76 4.54
C VAL A 95 11.05 -1.37 5.10
N TRP A 96 9.91 -0.67 5.01
CA TRP A 96 8.62 -1.24 5.40
C TRP A 96 8.22 -2.44 4.56
N ASN A 97 8.51 -2.44 3.24
CA ASN A 97 8.28 -3.62 2.41
C ASN A 97 9.12 -4.81 2.89
N LEU A 98 10.38 -4.59 3.27
CA LEU A 98 11.23 -5.65 3.83
C LEU A 98 10.68 -6.17 5.17
N ILE A 99 10.31 -5.28 6.09
CA ILE A 99 9.73 -5.65 7.38
C ILE A 99 8.43 -6.45 7.18
N LEU A 100 7.54 -5.97 6.32
CA LEU A 100 6.29 -6.64 5.99
C LEU A 100 6.54 -8.01 5.35
N GLY A 101 7.53 -8.12 4.46
CA GLY A 101 7.95 -9.38 3.87
C GLY A 101 8.41 -10.40 4.91
N CYS A 102 9.24 -9.98 5.87
CA CYS A 102 9.66 -10.83 6.99
C CYS A 102 8.48 -11.26 7.88
N LEU A 103 7.56 -10.34 8.18
CA LEU A 103 6.34 -10.65 8.95
C LEU A 103 5.46 -11.66 8.22
N LEU A 104 5.31 -11.52 6.90
CA LEU A 104 4.56 -12.47 6.07
C LEU A 104 5.23 -13.85 6.03
N PHE A 105 6.56 -13.93 5.98
CA PHE A 105 7.26 -15.21 6.13
C PHE A 105 7.03 -15.86 7.48
N LEU A 106 7.05 -15.07 8.56
CA LEU A 106 6.73 -15.57 9.89
C LEU A 106 5.29 -16.12 9.92
N LEU A 107 4.31 -15.40 9.36
CA LEU A 107 2.93 -15.86 9.26
C LEU A 107 2.80 -17.13 8.41
N SER A 108 3.55 -17.23 7.30
CA SER A 108 3.61 -18.45 6.49
C SER A 108 4.14 -19.63 7.30
N PHE A 109 5.20 -19.42 8.09
CA PHE A 109 5.80 -20.46 8.91
C PHE A 109 4.85 -20.93 10.02
N LEU A 110 4.17 -20.00 10.68
CA LEU A 110 3.21 -20.31 11.75
C LEU A 110 1.98 -21.07 11.23
N ASN A 111 1.55 -20.80 9.98
CA ASN A 111 0.37 -21.44 9.39
C ASN A 111 0.67 -22.72 8.58
N ARG A 112 1.93 -23.18 8.53
CA ARG A 112 2.34 -24.32 7.67
C ARG A 112 1.63 -25.65 7.99
N ASN A 113 1.20 -25.82 9.23
CA ASN A 113 0.59 -27.05 9.74
C ASN A 113 -0.86 -26.86 10.22
N SER A 114 -1.50 -25.72 9.95
CA SER A 114 -2.91 -25.52 10.35
C SER A 114 -3.81 -26.54 9.64
N PRO A 115 -4.83 -27.11 10.30
CA PRO A 115 -5.71 -28.12 9.69
C PRO A 115 -6.69 -27.52 8.64
N ASP A 116 -7.13 -26.28 8.82
CA ASP A 116 -7.96 -25.55 7.84
C ASP A 116 -7.10 -24.70 6.91
N GLN A 117 -6.51 -25.35 5.92
CA GLN A 117 -5.48 -24.70 5.11
C GLN A 117 -6.04 -23.82 4.01
N VAL A 118 -7.20 -24.12 3.44
CA VAL A 118 -7.65 -23.51 2.19
C VAL A 118 -8.12 -22.07 2.42
N LEU A 119 -7.46 -21.14 1.74
CA LEU A 119 -7.88 -19.75 1.66
C LEU A 119 -9.20 -19.67 0.89
N ARG A 120 -10.31 -19.56 1.62
CA ARG A 120 -11.63 -19.25 1.06
C ARG A 120 -12.03 -17.88 1.54
N ILE A 121 -12.07 -16.93 0.62
CA ILE A 121 -12.50 -15.56 0.90
C ILE A 121 -13.82 -15.35 0.18
N GLU A 122 -14.86 -15.02 0.95
CA GLU A 122 -16.14 -14.67 0.37
C GLU A 122 -16.07 -13.35 -0.40
N LEU A 123 -16.80 -13.27 -1.51
CA LEU A 123 -16.80 -12.10 -2.39
C LEU A 123 -17.18 -10.82 -1.62
N MET A 124 -18.20 -10.89 -0.76
CA MET A 124 -18.67 -9.74 0.01
C MET A 124 -17.59 -9.22 0.97
N PHE A 125 -16.91 -10.13 1.67
CA PHE A 125 -15.80 -9.79 2.55
C PHE A 125 -14.62 -9.18 1.76
N MET A 126 -14.32 -9.71 0.58
CA MET A 126 -13.30 -9.13 -0.29
C MET A 126 -13.67 -7.71 -0.74
N VAL A 127 -14.90 -7.48 -1.22
CA VAL A 127 -15.37 -6.16 -1.65
C VAL A 127 -15.24 -5.14 -0.52
N MET A 128 -15.57 -5.55 0.72
CA MET A 128 -15.39 -4.73 1.90
C MET A 128 -13.92 -4.34 2.12
N ILE A 129 -12.98 -5.31 2.08
CA ILE A 129 -11.54 -5.04 2.20
C ILE A 129 -11.08 -4.06 1.11
N VAL A 130 -11.49 -4.28 -0.14
CA VAL A 130 -11.12 -3.44 -1.28
C VAL A 130 -11.60 -2.00 -1.09
N PHE A 131 -12.86 -1.81 -0.69
CA PHE A 131 -13.42 -0.50 -0.42
C PHE A 131 -12.60 0.25 0.63
N PHE A 132 -12.33 -0.39 1.77
CA PHE A 132 -11.56 0.19 2.86
C PHE A 132 -10.12 0.53 2.45
N LEU A 133 -9.46 -0.36 1.70
CA LEU A 133 -8.11 -0.16 1.20
C LEU A 133 -8.04 1.03 0.22
N LEU A 134 -9.01 1.15 -0.70
CA LEU A 134 -9.11 2.28 -1.60
C LEU A 134 -9.33 3.60 -0.85
N VAL A 135 -10.24 3.63 0.12
CA VAL A 135 -10.48 4.82 0.95
C VAL A 135 -9.19 5.25 1.65
N MET A 136 -8.49 4.32 2.30
CA MET A 136 -7.24 4.60 3.01
C MET A 136 -6.16 5.17 2.08
N ILE A 137 -5.94 4.54 0.93
CA ILE A 137 -4.93 4.98 -0.04
C ILE A 137 -5.28 6.37 -0.60
N ASN A 138 -6.55 6.62 -0.94
CA ASN A 138 -6.97 7.91 -1.48
C ASN A 138 -6.86 9.04 -0.44
N ILE A 139 -7.22 8.78 0.83
CA ILE A 139 -7.00 9.74 1.93
C ILE A 139 -5.51 10.04 2.09
N GLY A 140 -4.67 9.00 2.11
CA GLY A 140 -3.21 9.12 2.21
C GLY A 140 -2.63 9.97 1.08
N MET A 141 -3.06 9.72 -0.17
CA MET A 141 -2.67 10.52 -1.34
C MET A 141 -3.07 11.99 -1.18
N ILE A 142 -4.32 12.27 -0.77
CA ILE A 142 -4.79 13.66 -0.60
C ILE A 142 -3.99 14.39 0.46
N ILE A 143 -3.70 13.75 1.60
CA ILE A 143 -2.88 14.34 2.68
C ILE A 143 -1.47 14.64 2.14
N HIS A 144 -0.86 13.69 1.44
CA HIS A 144 0.46 13.86 0.85
C HIS A 144 0.49 15.00 -0.17
N PHE A 145 -0.46 15.03 -1.12
CA PHE A 145 -0.55 16.06 -2.15
C PHE A 145 -0.71 17.44 -1.52
N ARG A 146 -1.63 17.59 -0.55
CA ARG A 146 -1.81 18.86 0.15
C ARG A 146 -0.53 19.33 0.84
N LYS A 147 0.26 18.42 1.39
CA LYS A 147 1.51 18.77 2.08
C LYS A 147 2.60 19.16 1.08
N VAL A 148 2.80 18.39 0.01
CA VAL A 148 3.83 18.65 -1.01
C VAL A 148 3.50 19.85 -1.88
N ASP A 149 2.25 19.99 -2.31
CA ASP A 149 1.86 21.04 -3.25
C ASP A 149 1.80 22.43 -2.58
N ARG A 150 1.66 22.47 -1.25
CA ARG A 150 1.68 23.73 -0.47
C ARG A 150 3.08 24.15 0.00
N SER A 151 4.11 23.32 -0.09
CA SER A 151 5.44 23.76 0.32
C SER A 151 5.99 24.79 -0.65
N THR A 152 6.57 25.84 -0.09
CA THR A 152 7.27 26.88 -0.84
C THR A 152 8.77 26.63 -0.85
N SER A 153 9.29 25.87 0.12
CA SER A 153 10.70 25.52 0.23
C SER A 153 10.96 24.08 0.69
N GLU A 154 12.18 23.59 0.49
CA GLU A 154 12.64 22.31 1.06
C GLU A 154 12.66 22.33 2.59
N LEU A 155 12.83 23.51 3.21
CA LEU A 155 12.84 23.66 4.66
C LEU A 155 11.47 23.29 5.27
N ASP A 156 10.36 23.52 4.55
CA ASP A 156 9.00 23.14 4.96
C ASP A 156 8.80 21.62 5.07
N MET A 157 9.72 20.87 4.46
CA MET A 157 9.73 19.41 4.41
C MET A 157 10.63 18.78 5.46
N LYS A 158 11.44 19.55 6.18
CA LYS A 158 12.36 19.02 7.19
C LYS A 158 11.62 18.18 8.24
N GLY A 159 12.00 16.91 8.36
CA GLY A 159 11.39 15.96 9.29
C GLY A 159 9.98 15.50 8.90
N TYR A 160 9.52 15.83 7.69
CA TYR A 160 8.24 15.36 7.16
C TYR A 160 8.17 13.84 7.12
N THR A 161 9.25 13.17 6.70
CA THR A 161 9.30 11.70 6.61
C THR A 161 8.92 11.03 7.93
N TRP A 162 9.54 11.46 9.03
CA TRP A 162 9.28 10.91 10.36
C TRP A 162 7.84 11.16 10.81
N LYS A 163 7.35 12.39 10.67
CA LYS A 163 5.98 12.77 11.05
C LYS A 163 4.94 11.99 10.24
N SER A 164 5.14 11.89 8.93
CA SER A 164 4.24 11.15 8.04
C SER A 164 4.24 9.66 8.37
N ASN A 165 5.39 9.09 8.71
CA ASN A 165 5.50 7.69 9.09
C ASN A 165 4.77 7.40 10.41
N LEU A 166 4.91 8.28 11.41
CA LEU A 166 4.19 8.15 12.68
C LEU A 166 2.67 8.23 12.47
N VAL A 167 2.20 9.17 11.66
CA VAL A 167 0.77 9.29 11.30
C VAL A 167 0.29 8.02 10.59
N ALA A 168 1.07 7.48 9.64
CA ALA A 168 0.73 6.25 8.94
C ALA A 168 0.62 5.05 9.89
N VAL A 169 1.52 4.92 10.87
CA VAL A 169 1.45 3.86 11.90
C VAL A 169 0.18 4.00 12.73
N VAL A 170 -0.14 5.20 13.22
CA VAL A 170 -1.35 5.44 14.01
C VAL A 170 -2.61 5.11 13.21
N ILE A 171 -2.71 5.58 11.96
CA ILE A 171 -3.83 5.26 11.07
C ILE A 171 -3.92 3.76 10.83
N GLY A 172 -2.79 3.09 10.59
CA GLY A 172 -2.73 1.65 10.37
C GLY A 172 -3.23 0.84 11.58
N ILE A 173 -2.89 1.27 12.81
CA ILE A 173 -3.40 0.64 14.04
C ILE A 173 -4.91 0.82 14.16
N VAL A 174 -5.42 2.04 13.98
CA VAL A 174 -6.87 2.33 14.02
C VAL A 174 -7.60 1.49 12.97
N PHE A 175 -7.04 1.43 11.76
CA PHE A 175 -7.57 0.62 10.67
C PHE A 175 -7.59 -0.87 11.02
N GLY A 176 -6.51 -1.39 11.60
CA GLY A 176 -6.44 -2.79 12.05
C GLY A 176 -7.52 -3.12 13.08
N ILE A 177 -7.78 -2.23 14.03
CA ILE A 177 -8.85 -2.38 15.03
C ILE A 177 -10.23 -2.43 14.35
N VAL A 178 -10.49 -1.53 13.39
CA VAL A 178 -11.74 -1.50 12.63
C VAL A 178 -11.93 -2.78 11.84
N MET A 179 -10.89 -3.25 11.16
CA MET A 179 -10.91 -4.50 10.39
C MET A 179 -11.18 -5.71 11.28
N VAL A 180 -10.49 -5.84 12.42
CA VAL A 180 -10.71 -6.95 13.36
C VAL A 180 -12.15 -6.95 13.88
N ARG A 181 -12.68 -5.78 14.27
CA ARG A 181 -14.07 -5.66 14.70
C ARG A 181 -15.05 -6.02 13.60
N GLY A 182 -14.82 -5.54 12.38
CA GLY A 182 -15.64 -5.86 11.22
C GLY A 182 -15.65 -7.36 10.90
N THR A 183 -14.48 -8.00 10.92
CA THR A 183 -14.37 -9.45 10.71
C THR A 183 -15.08 -10.24 11.80
N LEU A 184 -14.91 -9.88 13.08
CA LEU A 184 -15.61 -10.56 14.18
C LEU A 184 -17.13 -10.42 14.03
N TYR A 185 -17.62 -9.21 13.73
CA TYR A 185 -19.05 -8.99 13.48
C TYR A 185 -19.57 -9.84 12.33
N TYR A 186 -18.84 -9.87 11.20
CA TYR A 186 -19.19 -10.68 10.03
C TYR A 186 -19.29 -12.17 10.39
N VAL A 187 -18.27 -12.72 11.04
CA VAL A 187 -18.25 -14.14 11.46
C VAL A 187 -19.37 -14.45 12.46
N PHE A 188 -19.64 -13.57 13.43
CA PHE A 188 -20.73 -13.78 14.37
C PHE A 188 -22.11 -13.70 13.71
N GLN A 189 -22.29 -12.94 12.63
CA GLN A 189 -23.55 -12.97 11.89
C GLN A 189 -23.74 -14.30 11.15
N GLU A 190 -22.69 -14.85 10.53
CA GLU A 190 -22.76 -16.16 9.85
C GLU A 190 -23.05 -17.32 10.81
N VAL A 191 -22.55 -17.27 12.05
CA VAL A 191 -22.72 -18.35 13.04
C VAL A 191 -24.11 -18.35 13.70
N ASN A 192 -24.86 -17.24 13.64
CA ASN A 192 -26.17 -17.10 14.30
C ASN A 192 -27.38 -17.36 13.38
N PHE A 193 -27.17 -17.97 12.21
CA PHE A 193 -28.20 -18.50 11.31
C PHE A 193 -27.94 -20.00 11.04
#